data_AF-A0A7H0HV65-F1
#
_entry.id   AF-A0A7H0HV65-F1
#
_cell.length_a   1.000
_cell.length_b   1.000
_cell.length_c   1.000
_cell.angle_alpha   90.00
_cell.angle_beta   90.00
_cell.angle_gamma   90.00
#
_symmetry.space_group_name_H-M   'P 1'
#
loop_
_entity.id
_entity.type
_entity.pdbx_description
1 polymer ?
#
loop_
_entity_poly.entity_id
_entity_poly.type
_entity_poly.pdbx_seq_one_letter_code
_entity_poly.pdbx_strand_id
1 'polypeptide(L)'
;MSDPGNTTAKAVGADRSLGQLVASATAEMSALVHDEIALAKAQLRQDVKKAGIGGGLFTVAAMVLLFSLPMLSFALAYGFRTWTGWNMALCFLLSFAVNVALALLLALVGLVFVKKAKKGKGPQKAVASAKETAAVLQNAKPHPRPEPRPELTGGVREDKALV
;
A
#
# COMPACT_ATOMS: atom_id res chain seq x y z
N MET A 1 26.57 59.97 16.30
CA MET A 1 27.05 58.69 15.76
C MET A 1 25.84 57.77 15.70
N SER A 2 25.18 57.75 14.55
CA SER A 2 23.91 57.03 14.33
C SER A 2 24.22 55.57 14.05
N ASP A 3 23.59 54.65 14.78
CA ASP A 3 23.60 53.23 14.45
C ASP A 3 22.28 52.89 13.73
N PRO A 4 22.29 52.66 12.40
CA PRO A 4 21.10 52.27 11.65
C PRO A 4 21.05 50.73 11.54
N GLY A 5 20.94 50.03 12.66
CA GLY A 5 20.93 48.57 12.70
C GLY A 5 19.55 47.89 12.71
N ASN A 6 18.43 48.63 12.73
CA ASN A 6 17.10 48.04 13.01
C ASN A 6 16.04 48.17 11.89
N THR A 7 16.45 48.35 10.63
CA THR A 7 15.50 48.45 9.49
C THR A 7 15.14 47.11 8.85
N THR A 8 15.80 46.01 9.19
CA THR A 8 15.55 44.69 8.57
C THR A 8 14.39 43.91 9.16
N ALA A 9 13.84 44.31 10.32
CA ALA A 9 12.71 43.61 10.94
C ALA A 9 11.32 44.12 10.51
N LYS A 10 11.20 45.29 9.86
CA LYS A 10 9.90 45.98 9.68
C LYS A 10 9.26 45.89 8.28
N ALA A 11 9.80 45.10 7.36
CA ALA A 11 9.30 45.00 5.98
C ALA A 11 8.75 43.61 5.59
N VAL A 12 8.43 42.75 6.56
CA VAL A 12 7.94 41.38 6.27
C VAL A 12 6.40 41.29 6.21
N GLY A 13 5.67 42.31 6.68
CA GLY A 13 4.22 42.20 6.92
C GLY A 13 3.26 43.03 6.04
N ALA A 14 3.72 44.03 5.29
CA ALA A 14 2.80 45.06 4.75
C ALA A 14 2.40 44.92 3.28
N ASP A 15 3.05 44.06 2.47
CA ASP A 15 2.82 44.00 1.02
C ASP A 15 2.90 42.58 0.42
N ARG A 16 2.62 41.54 1.21
CA ARG A 16 2.48 40.20 0.63
C ARG A 16 1.12 40.12 -0.05
N SER A 17 1.10 40.19 -1.37
CA SER A 17 -0.15 40.09 -2.14
C SER A 17 -0.89 38.80 -1.78
N LEU A 18 -2.23 38.82 -1.83
CA LEU A 18 -3.05 37.62 -1.59
C LEU A 18 -2.59 36.42 -2.43
N GLY A 19 -2.06 36.68 -3.64
CA GLY A 19 -1.48 35.65 -4.49
C GLY A 19 -0.22 35.00 -3.90
N GLN A 20 0.65 35.76 -3.23
CA GLN A 20 1.82 35.21 -2.55
C GLN A 20 1.46 34.42 -1.28
N LEU A 21 0.43 34.84 -0.53
CA LEU A 21 -0.07 34.11 0.65
C LEU A 21 -0.70 32.77 0.26
N VAL A 22 -1.51 32.77 -0.80
CA VAL A 22 -2.10 31.55 -1.34
C VAL A 22 -1.03 30.63 -1.93
N ALA A 23 -0.03 31.19 -2.62
CA ALA A 23 1.09 30.41 -3.14
C ALA A 23 1.92 29.77 -2.03
N SER A 24 2.22 30.49 -0.94
CA SER A 24 2.96 29.93 0.20
C SER A 24 2.16 28.87 0.95
N ALA A 25 0.87 29.11 1.20
CA ALA A 25 -0.01 28.12 1.84
C ALA A 25 -0.15 26.84 1.00
N THR A 26 -0.26 26.98 -0.33
CA THR A 26 -0.29 25.83 -1.25
C THR A 26 1.03 25.07 -1.25
N ALA A 27 2.17 25.78 -1.15
CA ALA A 27 3.49 25.16 -1.08
C ALA A 27 3.67 24.36 0.23
N GLU A 28 3.23 24.90 1.38
CA GLU A 28 3.27 24.19 2.67
C GLU A 28 2.37 22.96 2.69
N MET A 29 1.17 23.06 2.10
CA MET A 29 0.28 21.91 1.94
C MET A 29 0.91 20.83 1.05
N SER A 30 1.61 21.23 -0.02
CA SER A 30 2.34 20.31 -0.90
C SER A 30 3.49 19.60 -0.17
N ALA A 31 4.22 20.33 0.69
CA ALA A 31 5.27 19.77 1.53
C ALA A 31 4.73 18.74 2.52
N LEU A 32 3.62 19.03 3.22
CA LEU A 32 2.97 18.09 4.14
C LEU A 32 2.52 16.79 3.46
N VAL A 33 1.91 16.90 2.27
CA VAL A 33 1.49 15.71 1.50
C VAL A 33 2.71 14.88 1.10
N HIS A 34 3.83 15.52 0.74
CA HIS A 34 5.06 14.81 0.41
C HIS A 34 5.62 14.04 1.61
N ASP A 35 5.59 14.64 2.79
CA ASP A 35 6.03 14.02 4.05
C ASP A 35 5.13 12.84 4.44
N GLU A 36 3.81 12.97 4.31
CA GLU A 36 2.87 11.89 4.61
C GLU A 36 3.07 10.70 3.65
N ILE A 37 3.34 10.98 2.37
CA ILE A 37 3.69 9.95 1.37
C ILE A 37 5.03 9.30 1.73
N ALA A 38 6.03 10.08 2.14
CA ALA A 38 7.33 9.55 2.55
C ALA A 38 7.20 8.63 3.76
N LEU A 39 6.37 9.01 4.74
CA LEU A 39 6.08 8.21 5.92
C LEU A 39 5.31 6.93 5.57
N ALA A 40 4.24 7.04 4.79
CA ALA A 40 3.48 5.89 4.29
C ALA A 40 4.37 4.91 3.50
N LYS A 41 5.31 5.44 2.70
CA LYS A 41 6.30 4.64 1.97
C LYS A 41 7.28 3.94 2.91
N ALA A 42 7.72 4.61 3.98
CA ALA A 42 8.56 4.00 5.00
C ALA A 42 7.83 2.87 5.73
N GLN A 43 6.56 3.09 6.12
CA GLN A 43 5.72 2.09 6.76
C GLN A 43 5.48 0.90 5.82
N LEU A 44 5.11 1.14 4.56
CA LEU A 44 4.93 0.08 3.58
C LEU A 44 6.21 -0.74 3.38
N ARG A 45 7.39 -0.11 3.33
CA ARG A 45 8.67 -0.83 3.24
C ARG A 45 8.92 -1.71 4.46
N GLN A 46 8.60 -1.22 5.66
CA GLN A 46 8.71 -2.02 6.88
C GLN A 46 7.75 -3.20 6.86
N ASP A 47 6.50 -3.00 6.44
CA ASP A 47 5.48 -4.04 6.34
C ASP A 47 5.87 -5.09 5.29
N VAL A 48 6.35 -4.68 4.12
CA VAL A 48 6.88 -5.59 3.09
C VAL A 48 8.08 -6.37 3.60
N LYS A 49 9.00 -5.73 4.34
CA LYS A 49 10.16 -6.43 4.93
C LYS A 49 9.71 -7.48 5.94
N LYS A 50 8.80 -7.13 6.84
CA LYS A 50 8.26 -8.05 7.86
C LYS A 50 7.49 -9.20 7.20
N ALA A 51 6.62 -8.90 6.23
CA ALA A 51 5.89 -9.89 5.47
C ALA A 51 6.82 -10.79 4.64
N GLY A 52 7.88 -10.23 4.06
CA GLY A 52 8.89 -10.97 3.31
C GLY A 52 9.69 -11.93 4.18
N ILE A 53 10.17 -11.47 5.35
CA ILE A 53 10.88 -12.34 6.32
C ILE A 53 9.93 -13.42 6.84
N GLY A 54 8.73 -13.04 7.26
CA GLY A 54 7.72 -13.99 7.77
C GLY A 54 7.33 -15.03 6.72
N GLY A 55 7.03 -14.60 5.49
CA GLY A 55 6.70 -15.50 4.38
C GLY A 55 7.86 -16.41 3.98
N GLY A 56 9.09 -15.87 3.95
CA GLY A 56 10.30 -16.63 3.68
C GLY A 56 10.54 -17.72 4.73
N LEU A 57 10.52 -17.37 6.02
CA LEU A 57 10.67 -18.35 7.11
C LEU A 57 9.56 -19.41 7.09
N PHE A 58 8.31 -19.02 6.81
CA PHE A 58 7.21 -19.97 6.71
C PHE A 58 7.39 -20.95 5.55
N THR A 59 7.98 -20.49 4.44
CA THR A 59 8.26 -21.34 3.27
C THR A 59 9.36 -22.36 3.59
N VAL A 60 10.44 -21.92 4.23
CA VAL A 60 11.54 -22.81 4.68
C VAL A 60 11.02 -23.80 5.73
N ALA A 61 10.23 -23.36 6.70
CA ALA A 61 9.62 -24.23 7.70
C ALA A 61 8.70 -25.29 7.06
N ALA A 62 7.89 -24.90 6.08
CA ALA A 62 7.04 -25.82 5.34
C ALA A 62 7.87 -26.86 4.56
N MET A 63 8.98 -26.46 3.93
CA MET A 63 9.91 -27.39 3.28
C MET A 63 10.52 -28.36 4.29
N VAL A 64 11.05 -27.88 5.41
CA VAL A 64 11.63 -28.74 6.45
C VAL A 64 10.61 -29.75 6.95
N LEU A 65 9.37 -29.32 7.21
CA LEU A 65 8.28 -30.22 7.60
C LEU A 65 7.99 -31.26 6.51
N LEU A 66 7.91 -30.85 5.24
CA LEU A 66 7.68 -31.76 4.12
C LEU A 66 8.78 -32.83 4.02
N PHE A 67 10.05 -32.43 4.11
CA PHE A 67 11.19 -33.35 4.10
C PHE A 67 11.29 -34.22 5.36
N SER A 68 10.68 -33.81 6.47
CA SER A 68 10.63 -34.60 7.71
C SER A 68 9.55 -35.70 7.71
N LEU A 69 8.55 -35.64 6.81
CA LEU A 69 7.44 -36.59 6.77
C LEU A 69 7.87 -38.06 6.61
N PRO A 70 8.87 -38.42 5.78
CA PRO A 70 9.35 -39.79 5.71
C PRO A 70 9.91 -40.26 7.06
N MET A 71 10.70 -39.41 7.72
CA MET A 71 11.28 -39.72 9.03
C MET A 71 10.20 -39.89 10.11
N LEU A 72 9.19 -39.02 10.12
CA LEU A 72 8.02 -39.15 11.00
C LEU A 72 7.25 -40.45 10.73
N SER A 73 7.11 -40.84 9.46
CA SER A 73 6.45 -42.09 9.07
C SER A 73 7.20 -43.32 9.57
N PHE A 74 8.54 -43.32 9.49
CA PHE A 74 9.35 -44.38 10.10
C PHE A 74 9.18 -44.42 11.62
N ALA A 75 9.27 -43.27 12.29
CA ALA A 75 9.13 -43.20 13.75
C ALA A 75 7.77 -43.75 14.22
N LEU A 76 6.67 -43.38 13.55
CA LEU A 76 5.33 -43.90 13.84
C LEU A 76 5.22 -45.41 13.55
N ALA A 77 5.76 -45.89 12.43
CA ALA A 77 5.69 -47.29 12.07
C ALA A 77 6.41 -48.18 13.09
N TYR A 78 7.61 -47.78 13.52
CA TYR A 78 8.31 -48.45 14.60
C TYR A 78 7.55 -48.35 15.92
N GLY A 79 7.01 -47.18 16.27
CA GLY A 79 6.20 -47.01 17.49
C GLY A 79 4.99 -47.94 17.55
N PHE A 80 4.22 -48.04 16.45
CA PHE A 80 3.09 -48.97 16.37
C PHE A 80 3.53 -50.43 16.46
N ARG A 81 4.64 -50.78 15.81
CA ARG A 81 5.20 -52.13 15.86
C ARG A 81 5.57 -52.52 17.29
N THR A 82 6.19 -51.62 18.06
CA THR A 82 6.60 -51.90 19.45
C THR A 82 5.40 -52.13 20.37
N TRP A 83 4.28 -51.43 20.12
CA TRP A 83 3.09 -51.56 20.96
C TRP A 83 2.23 -52.77 20.60
N THR A 84 2.07 -53.06 19.30
CA THR A 84 1.09 -54.06 18.82
C THR A 84 1.71 -55.37 18.33
N GLY A 85 3.00 -55.39 17.99
CA GLY A 85 3.65 -56.53 17.35
C GLY A 85 3.16 -56.83 15.91
N TRP A 86 2.30 -55.98 15.34
CA TRP A 86 1.68 -56.18 14.02
C TRP A 86 2.67 -56.14 12.87
N ASN A 87 2.33 -56.80 11.74
CA ASN A 87 3.13 -56.79 10.52
C ASN A 87 3.57 -55.36 10.13
N MET A 88 4.85 -55.19 9.76
CA MET A 88 5.42 -53.90 9.40
C MET A 88 4.63 -53.16 8.30
N ALA A 89 4.08 -53.89 7.32
CA ALA A 89 3.26 -53.30 6.27
C ALA A 89 2.02 -52.58 6.83
N LEU A 90 1.35 -53.17 7.83
CA LEU A 90 0.20 -52.55 8.49
C LEU A 90 0.60 -51.32 9.29
N CYS A 91 1.76 -51.35 9.97
CA CYS A 91 2.26 -50.20 10.73
C CYS A 91 2.59 -49.00 9.83
N PHE A 92 3.20 -49.24 8.66
CA PHE A 92 3.44 -48.19 7.67
C PHE A 92 2.14 -47.63 7.09
N LEU A 93 1.17 -48.50 6.79
CA LEU A 93 -0.14 -48.07 6.30
C LEU A 93 -0.88 -47.20 7.33
N LEU A 94 -0.83 -47.57 8.61
CA LEU A 94 -1.40 -46.78 9.70
C LEU A 94 -0.69 -45.43 9.85
N SER A 95 0.64 -45.42 9.79
CA SER A 95 1.45 -44.20 9.87
C SER A 95 1.14 -43.24 8.73
N PHE A 96 0.94 -43.77 7.52
CA PHE A 96 0.47 -42.99 6.38
C PHE A 96 -0.93 -42.43 6.62
N ALA A 97 -1.87 -43.24 7.11
CA ALA A 97 -3.23 -42.79 7.43
C ALA A 97 -3.24 -41.66 8.48
N VAL A 98 -2.40 -41.74 9.51
CA VAL A 98 -2.23 -40.67 10.52
C VAL A 98 -1.70 -39.38 9.88
N ASN A 99 -0.68 -39.48 9.02
CA ASN A 99 -0.14 -38.30 8.31
C ASN A 99 -1.19 -37.66 7.38
N VAL A 100 -1.98 -38.46 6.67
CA VAL A 100 -3.09 -37.96 5.83
C VAL A 100 -4.16 -37.26 6.67
N ALA A 101 -4.57 -37.86 7.80
CA ALA A 101 -5.53 -37.26 8.71
C ALA A 101 -5.03 -35.90 9.25
N LEU A 102 -3.76 -35.82 9.65
CA LEU A 102 -3.11 -34.59 10.08
C LEU A 102 -3.09 -33.54 8.95
N ALA A 103 -2.73 -33.95 7.73
CA ALA A 103 -2.71 -33.06 6.56
C ALA A 103 -4.11 -32.49 6.25
N LEU A 104 -5.15 -33.32 6.32
CA LEU A 104 -6.54 -32.87 6.14
C LEU A 104 -6.95 -31.87 7.23
N LEU A 105 -6.60 -32.13 8.49
CA LEU A 105 -6.88 -31.21 9.60
C LEU A 105 -6.21 -29.85 9.37
N LEU A 106 -4.92 -29.85 9.02
CA LEU A 106 -4.17 -28.64 8.72
C LEU A 106 -4.75 -27.89 7.51
N ALA A 107 -5.17 -28.59 6.46
CA ALA A 107 -5.81 -28.00 5.30
C ALA A 107 -7.15 -27.33 5.64
N LEU A 108 -7.97 -27.96 6.50
CA LEU A 108 -9.23 -27.37 6.98
C LEU A 108 -8.98 -26.10 7.80
N VAL A 109 -8.00 -26.13 8.72
CA VAL A 109 -7.59 -24.94 9.48
C VAL A 109 -7.13 -23.84 8.51
N GLY A 110 -6.21 -24.15 7.60
CA GLY A 110 -5.74 -23.21 6.58
C GLY A 110 -6.89 -22.60 5.77
N LEU A 111 -7.86 -23.41 5.36
CA LEU A 111 -9.05 -22.92 4.64
C LEU A 111 -9.90 -21.98 5.49
N VAL A 112 -10.08 -22.25 6.78
CA VAL A 112 -10.81 -21.35 7.70
C VAL A 112 -10.08 -20.00 7.83
N PHE A 113 -8.75 -20.02 7.98
CA PHE A 113 -7.95 -18.80 8.02
C PHE A 113 -8.06 -17.99 6.72
N VAL A 114 -7.95 -18.65 5.56
CA VAL A 114 -8.12 -18.01 4.25
C VAL A 114 -9.53 -17.43 4.10
N LYS A 115 -10.57 -18.16 4.51
CA LYS A 115 -11.95 -17.68 4.47
C LYS A 115 -12.16 -16.46 5.37
N LYS A 116 -11.55 -16.43 6.56
CA LYS A 116 -11.57 -15.26 7.45
C LYS A 116 -10.85 -14.06 6.82
N ALA A 117 -9.66 -14.28 6.25
CA ALA A 117 -8.92 -13.23 5.55
C ALA A 117 -9.70 -12.67 4.34
N LYS A 118 -10.40 -13.52 3.57
CA LYS A 118 -11.25 -13.10 2.45
C LYS A 118 -12.53 -12.38 2.88
N LYS A 119 -13.13 -12.75 4.02
CA LYS A 119 -14.28 -12.02 4.60
C LYS A 119 -13.89 -10.62 5.06
N GLY A 120 -12.65 -10.45 5.53
CA GLY A 120 -12.03 -9.15 5.72
C GLY A 120 -11.72 -8.48 4.38
N LYS A 121 -12.75 -7.98 3.67
CA LYS A 121 -12.64 -7.34 2.35
C LYS A 121 -11.77 -6.05 2.33
N GLY A 122 -11.03 -5.71 3.39
CA GLY A 122 -10.29 -4.46 3.55
C GLY A 122 -9.21 -4.23 2.48
N PRO A 123 -8.22 -5.13 2.33
CA PRO A 123 -7.12 -4.92 1.37
C PRO A 123 -7.59 -4.96 -0.08
N GLN A 124 -8.50 -5.88 -0.40
CA GLN A 124 -8.95 -6.12 -1.77
C GLN A 124 -9.90 -5.02 -2.28
N LYS A 125 -10.75 -4.45 -1.39
CA LYS A 125 -11.56 -3.28 -1.72
C LYS A 125 -10.73 -2.02 -1.87
N ALA A 126 -9.74 -1.80 -1.01
CA ALA A 126 -8.85 -0.64 -1.11
C ALA A 126 -8.09 -0.62 -2.45
N VAL A 127 -7.56 -1.78 -2.87
CA VAL A 127 -6.89 -1.91 -4.17
C VAL A 127 -7.87 -1.75 -5.33
N ALA A 128 -9.10 -2.27 -5.22
CA ALA A 128 -10.12 -2.11 -6.26
C ALA A 128 -10.55 -0.64 -6.42
N SER A 129 -10.86 0.06 -5.32
CA SER A 129 -11.24 1.47 -5.34
C SER A 129 -10.11 2.36 -5.87
N ALA A 130 -8.86 2.10 -5.49
CA ALA A 130 -7.70 2.84 -6.04
C ALA A 130 -7.55 2.66 -7.56
N LYS A 131 -7.76 1.43 -8.07
CA LYS A 131 -7.74 1.15 -9.50
C LYS A 131 -8.90 1.82 -10.24
N GLU A 132 -10.08 1.86 -9.63
CA GLU A 132 -11.27 2.50 -10.19
C GLU A 132 -11.08 4.02 -10.28
N THR A 133 -10.53 4.66 -9.23
CA THR A 133 -10.19 6.09 -9.26
C THR A 133 -9.14 6.41 -10.34
N ALA A 134 -8.09 5.59 -10.47
CA ALA A 134 -7.12 5.75 -11.56
C ALA A 134 -7.77 5.57 -12.94
N ALA A 135 -8.72 4.64 -13.08
CA ALA A 135 -9.43 4.38 -14.32
C ALA A 135 -10.38 5.52 -14.72
N VAL A 136 -10.97 6.24 -13.76
CA VAL A 136 -11.78 7.43 -14.02
C VAL A 136 -10.89 8.60 -14.44
N LEU A 137 -9.75 8.80 -13.76
CA LEU A 137 -8.82 9.89 -14.06
C LEU A 137 -8.14 9.76 -15.43
N GLN A 138 -7.81 8.54 -15.88
CA GLN A 138 -7.27 8.33 -17.23
C GLN A 138 -8.31 8.57 -18.35
N ASN A 139 -9.60 8.43 -18.04
CA ASN A 139 -10.69 8.64 -19.01
C ASN A 139 -11.19 10.09 -19.04
N ALA A 140 -10.82 10.92 -18.07
CA ALA A 140 -11.11 12.35 -18.09
C ALA A 140 -10.23 13.07 -19.11
N LYS A 141 -10.75 13.24 -20.34
CA LYS A 141 -10.11 14.03 -21.39
C LYS A 141 -10.03 15.51 -20.93
N PRO A 142 -8.88 16.21 -21.05
CA PRO A 142 -8.80 17.63 -20.73
C PRO A 142 -9.78 18.42 -21.60
N HIS A 143 -10.75 19.09 -20.97
CA HIS A 143 -11.67 19.96 -21.70
C HIS A 143 -10.91 21.19 -22.24
N PRO A 144 -10.94 21.45 -23.55
CA PRO A 144 -10.47 22.71 -24.10
C PRO A 144 -11.29 23.84 -23.49
N ARG A 145 -10.59 24.84 -22.92
CA ARG A 145 -11.22 26.06 -22.42
C ARG A 145 -11.98 26.71 -23.57
N PRO A 146 -13.26 27.09 -23.43
CA PRO A 146 -13.90 27.98 -24.40
C PRO A 146 -13.09 29.27 -24.43
N GLU A 147 -12.54 29.61 -25.59
CA GLU A 147 -11.77 30.83 -25.80
C GLU A 147 -12.60 32.05 -25.36
N PRO A 148 -12.01 33.05 -24.68
CA PRO A 148 -12.71 34.29 -24.36
C PRO A 148 -13.19 34.93 -25.66
N ARG A 149 -14.50 35.09 -25.79
CA ARG A 149 -15.11 35.90 -26.86
C ARG A 149 -14.45 37.27 -26.84
N PRO A 150 -13.98 37.82 -27.98
CA PRO A 150 -13.44 39.17 -28.00
C PRO A 150 -14.57 40.14 -27.66
N GLU A 151 -14.58 40.64 -26.43
CA GLU A 151 -15.31 41.85 -26.09
C GLU A 151 -14.61 43.01 -26.80
N LEU A 152 -15.32 43.59 -27.76
CA LEU A 152 -14.94 44.78 -28.50
C LEU A 152 -14.94 45.99 -27.56
N THR A 153 -13.88 46.13 -26.77
CA THR A 153 -13.47 47.40 -26.14
C THR A 153 -12.46 48.08 -27.06
N GLY A 154 -12.77 49.29 -27.53
CA GLY A 154 -11.76 50.21 -28.06
C GLY A 154 -12.14 50.93 -29.34
N GLY A 155 -13.05 51.91 -29.24
CA GLY A 155 -13.36 52.87 -30.29
C GLY A 155 -13.28 54.31 -29.80
N VAL A 156 -12.24 54.67 -29.04
CA VAL A 156 -11.88 56.07 -28.79
C VAL A 156 -11.05 56.54 -29.99
N ARG A 157 -11.66 57.33 -30.87
CA ARG A 157 -10.94 58.15 -31.86
C ARG A 157 -11.26 59.61 -31.58
N GLU A 158 -10.36 60.23 -30.84
CA GLU A 158 -10.08 61.66 -30.97
C GLU A 158 -9.33 61.88 -32.29
N ASP A 159 -9.83 62.74 -33.17
CA ASP A 159 -8.98 63.68 -33.91
C ASP A 159 -9.79 64.92 -34.33
N LYS A 160 -9.55 65.99 -33.58
CA LYS A 160 -9.18 67.33 -34.03
C LYS A 160 -9.48 67.73 -35.49
N ALA A 161 -9.99 68.96 -35.59
CA ALA A 161 -9.61 70.01 -36.56
C ALA A 161 -10.55 70.33 -37.73
N LEU A 162 -10.87 71.63 -37.78
CA LEU A 162 -11.00 72.50 -38.96
C LEU A 162 -12.38 72.67 -39.64
N VAL A 163 -12.90 73.88 -39.38
CA VAL A 163 -13.66 74.80 -40.27
C VAL A 163 -15.16 74.55 -40.42
#